data_AF-A0AAD4U893-F1
#
_entry.id   AF-A0AAD4U893-F1
#
_cell.length_a   1.000
_cell.length_b   1.000
_cell.length_c   1.000
_cell.angle_alpha   90.00
_cell.angle_beta   90.00
_cell.angle_gamma   90.00
#
_symmetry.space_group_name_H-M   'P 1'
#
loop_
_entity.id
_entity.type
_entity.pdbx_description
1 polymer ?
#
loop_
_entity_poly.entity_id
_entity_poly.type
_entity_poly.pdbx_seq_one_letter_code
_entity_poly.pdbx_strand_id
1 'polypeptide(L)'
;MAVVAVLVRRPLEQVSGLLRRLFLWTAPAALQVTVRKAINQGMDEELERDEQVFLLGEEVAQYDGAYKVSRGLWKKYGDKRIIDTPISEMGFAGIAVGAAMAGLWPICEFMTFSFSMQAIDQVINSAAKTCYMSGGLQSVPVVFREPNGASAVRVTGADVPMPYATILEDNSVPQVKDIIFAIKKTLNI
;
A
#
# COMPACT_ATOMS: atom_id res chain seq x y z
N MET A 1 27.51 -17.13 11.63
CA MET A 1 28.18 -15.99 12.31
C MET A 1 27.13 -14.89 12.43
N ALA A 2 26.34 -14.75 13.51
CA ALA A 2 26.65 -14.50 14.92
C ALA A 2 27.53 -13.26 15.14
N VAL A 3 26.94 -12.12 15.54
CA VAL A 3 27.39 -11.12 16.55
C VAL A 3 26.15 -10.28 16.92
N VAL A 4 25.38 -10.60 17.97
CA VAL A 4 25.50 -10.24 19.41
C VAL A 4 24.63 -9.02 19.78
N ALA A 5 23.51 -9.34 20.42
CA ALA A 5 22.70 -8.45 21.24
C ALA A 5 23.47 -8.10 22.53
N VAL A 6 23.53 -6.81 22.87
CA VAL A 6 24.00 -6.35 24.19
C VAL A 6 22.84 -6.41 25.17
N LEU A 7 22.91 -7.42 26.03
CA LEU A 7 22.12 -7.60 27.24
C LEU A 7 22.39 -6.46 28.24
N VAL A 8 21.38 -5.64 28.57
CA VAL A 8 21.34 -4.94 29.86
C VAL A 8 20.38 -5.72 30.76
N ARG A 9 20.95 -6.32 31.81
CA ARG A 9 20.30 -7.18 32.79
C ARG A 9 19.14 -6.47 33.50
N ARG A 10 17.92 -7.03 33.41
CA ARG A 10 16.88 -6.91 34.45
C ARG A 10 16.46 -8.31 34.91
N PRO A 11 16.14 -8.53 36.20
CA PRO A 11 15.88 -9.86 36.76
C PRO A 11 14.62 -10.52 36.18
N LEU A 12 14.73 -11.82 35.92
CA LEU A 12 13.75 -12.70 35.28
C LEU A 12 12.70 -13.26 36.26
N GLU A 13 11.89 -12.43 36.91
CA GLU A 13 10.81 -12.95 37.80
C GLU A 13 9.41 -12.33 37.63
N GLN A 14 9.13 -11.61 36.54
CA GLN A 14 7.80 -10.97 36.35
C GLN A 14 7.16 -11.14 34.97
N VAL A 15 7.56 -12.15 34.19
CA VAL A 15 6.97 -12.43 32.87
C VAL A 15 6.15 -13.73 32.90
N SER A 16 5.07 -13.76 33.67
CA SER A 16 4.14 -14.91 33.72
C SER A 16 2.72 -14.62 33.19
N GLY A 17 2.47 -13.44 32.62
CA GLY A 17 1.13 -13.04 32.14
C GLY A 17 0.93 -12.98 30.61
N LEU A 18 1.99 -12.92 29.80
CA LEU A 18 1.87 -12.81 28.33
C LEU A 18 2.04 -14.18 27.65
N LEU A 19 1.17 -15.12 28.03
CA LEU A 19 1.01 -16.38 27.34
C LEU A 19 0.50 -16.14 25.91
N ARG A 20 1.39 -16.42 24.95
CA ARG A 20 1.07 -17.10 23.68
C ARG A 20 -0.02 -16.46 22.82
N ARG A 21 0.33 -15.41 22.05
CA ARG A 21 -0.18 -15.32 20.67
C ARG A 21 0.66 -16.22 19.78
N LEU A 22 0.49 -17.53 19.95
CA LEU A 22 0.82 -18.49 18.90
C LEU A 22 -0.18 -18.23 17.78
N PHE A 23 0.28 -17.62 16.69
CA PHE A 23 -0.42 -17.66 15.41
C PHE A 23 -0.58 -19.14 15.03
N LEU A 24 -1.72 -19.73 15.39
CA LEU A 24 -2.18 -21.00 14.83
C LEU A 24 -2.60 -20.72 13.39
N TRP A 25 -1.63 -20.71 12.48
CA TRP A 25 -1.88 -20.75 11.05
C TRP A 25 -2.47 -22.13 10.72
N THR A 26 -3.78 -22.26 10.81
CA THR A 26 -4.49 -23.31 10.10
C THR A 26 -4.65 -22.81 8.67
N ALA A 27 -3.88 -23.35 7.73
CA ALA A 27 -4.03 -22.98 6.33
C ALA A 27 -5.42 -23.44 5.86
N PRO A 28 -6.34 -22.53 5.49
CA PRO A 28 -7.58 -22.96 4.85
C PRO A 28 -7.25 -23.62 3.51
N ALA A 29 -8.15 -24.49 3.02
CA ALA A 29 -8.02 -25.08 1.70
C ALA A 29 -7.78 -23.98 0.66
N ALA A 30 -6.66 -24.06 -0.08
CA ALA A 30 -6.19 -23.01 -0.98
C ALA A 30 -7.16 -22.81 -2.16
N LEU A 31 -8.14 -21.94 -1.99
CA LEU A 31 -8.99 -21.48 -3.07
C LEU A 31 -8.14 -20.61 -4.00
N GLN A 32 -8.09 -20.92 -5.29
CA GLN A 32 -7.41 -20.04 -6.24
C GLN A 32 -8.16 -18.71 -6.32
N VAL A 33 -7.50 -17.66 -5.82
CA VAL A 33 -8.00 -16.28 -5.85
C VAL A 33 -6.98 -15.40 -6.55
N THR A 34 -7.46 -14.41 -7.29
CA THR A 34 -6.58 -13.36 -7.85
C THR A 34 -5.95 -12.56 -6.71
N VAL A 35 -4.71 -12.11 -6.85
CA VAL A 35 -4.00 -11.28 -5.84
C VAL A 35 -4.84 -10.09 -5.39
N ARG A 36 -5.49 -9.39 -6.34
CA ARG A 36 -6.44 -8.31 -6.04
C ARG A 36 -7.53 -8.70 -5.03
N LYS A 37 -8.12 -9.88 -5.22
CA LYS A 37 -9.20 -10.40 -4.36
C LYS A 37 -8.66 -10.82 -3.00
N ALA A 38 -7.48 -11.44 -2.95
CA ALA A 38 -6.83 -11.79 -1.70
C ALA A 38 -6.53 -10.55 -0.83
N ILE A 39 -6.01 -9.48 -1.43
CA ILE A 39 -5.76 -8.22 -0.71
C ILE A 39 -7.06 -7.60 -0.23
N ASN A 40 -8.10 -7.56 -1.08
CA ASN A 40 -9.42 -7.06 -0.69
C ASN A 40 -10.00 -7.83 0.51
N GLN A 41 -9.90 -9.17 0.50
CA GLN A 41 -10.35 -10.03 1.59
C GLN A 41 -9.58 -9.76 2.88
N GLY A 42 -8.24 -9.67 2.81
CA GLY A 42 -7.43 -9.35 3.98
C GLY A 42 -7.74 -7.97 4.57
N MET A 43 -8.02 -6.96 3.74
CA MET A 43 -8.47 -5.66 4.23
C MET A 43 -9.87 -5.72 4.83
N ASP A 44 -10.79 -6.47 4.22
CA ASP A 44 -12.15 -6.64 4.74
C ASP A 44 -12.12 -7.30 6.13
N GLU A 45 -11.31 -8.34 6.32
CA GLU A 45 -11.14 -9.05 7.59
C GLU A 45 -10.60 -8.11 8.69
N GLU A 46 -9.58 -7.30 8.40
CA GLU A 46 -9.03 -6.38 9.41
C GLU A 46 -9.96 -5.18 9.68
N LEU A 47 -10.67 -4.67 8.67
CA LEU A 47 -11.68 -3.62 8.85
C LEU A 47 -12.87 -4.09 9.70
N GLU A 48 -13.27 -5.36 9.55
CA GLU A 48 -14.32 -5.98 10.35
C GLU A 48 -13.86 -6.24 11.79
N ARG A 49 -12.60 -6.65 11.94
CA ARG A 49 -12.01 -7.04 13.23
C ARG A 49 -11.73 -5.87 14.16
N ASP A 50 -11.33 -4.72 13.63
CA ASP A 50 -10.86 -3.58 14.44
C ASP A 50 -11.41 -2.25 13.89
N GLU A 51 -12.16 -1.52 14.73
CA GLU A 51 -12.73 -0.22 14.40
C GLU A 51 -11.68 0.88 14.20
N GLN A 52 -10.46 0.69 14.72
CA GLN A 52 -9.35 1.63 14.55
C GLN A 52 -8.71 1.55 13.17
N VAL A 53 -8.92 0.46 12.43
CA VAL A 53 -8.37 0.27 11.09
C VAL A 53 -9.18 1.08 10.09
N PHE A 54 -8.54 1.87 9.24
CA PHE A 54 -9.24 2.58 8.17
C PHE A 54 -8.36 2.71 6.94
N LEU A 55 -8.99 2.81 5.77
CA LEU A 55 -8.33 3.00 4.49
C LEU A 55 -8.42 4.48 4.10
N LEU A 56 -7.28 5.07 3.76
CA LEU A 56 -7.22 6.38 3.14
C LEU A 56 -6.33 6.35 1.91
N GLY A 57 -6.66 7.17 0.93
CA GLY A 57 -5.88 7.29 -0.29
C GLY A 57 -6.67 7.93 -1.42
N GLU A 58 -6.07 7.97 -2.60
CA GLU A 58 -6.70 8.55 -3.77
C GLU A 58 -7.66 7.56 -4.42
N GLU A 59 -8.92 7.99 -4.60
CA GLU A 59 -9.96 7.22 -5.30
C GLU A 59 -10.25 5.84 -4.67
N VAL A 60 -9.92 5.64 -3.40
CA VAL A 60 -10.09 4.36 -2.69
C VAL A 60 -11.54 4.11 -2.27
N ALA A 61 -12.35 5.15 -2.10
CA ALA A 61 -13.70 5.07 -1.57
C ALA A 61 -14.74 4.93 -2.69
N GLN A 62 -15.21 6.03 -3.28
CA GLN A 62 -16.34 5.99 -4.21
C GLN A 62 -16.00 5.30 -5.54
N TYR A 63 -14.73 5.34 -5.95
CA TYR A 63 -14.26 4.72 -7.19
C TYR A 63 -13.81 3.27 -7.01
N ASP A 64 -13.92 2.68 -5.81
CA ASP A 64 -13.47 1.31 -5.51
C ASP A 64 -11.95 1.07 -5.74
N GLY A 65 -11.14 2.13 -5.79
CA GLY A 65 -9.71 2.10 -6.09
C GLY A 65 -9.41 1.98 -7.59
N ALA A 66 -8.26 2.53 -8.02
CA ALA A 66 -7.82 2.50 -9.41
C ALA A 66 -7.71 1.06 -9.96
N TYR A 67 -7.17 0.14 -9.15
CA TYR A 67 -6.99 -1.28 -9.51
C TYR A 67 -8.14 -2.18 -8.99
N LYS A 68 -9.20 -1.58 -8.46
CA LYS A 68 -10.37 -2.29 -7.91
C LYS A 68 -10.05 -3.18 -6.70
N VAL A 69 -9.03 -2.81 -5.92
CA VAL A 69 -8.59 -3.55 -4.72
C VAL A 69 -9.47 -3.21 -3.51
N SER A 70 -10.01 -2.00 -3.39
CA SER A 70 -10.92 -1.61 -2.31
C SER A 70 -12.40 -1.79 -2.65
N ARG A 71 -12.70 -2.57 -3.70
CA ARG A 71 -14.06 -2.74 -4.22
C ARG A 71 -15.05 -3.19 -3.14
N GLY A 72 -16.14 -2.43 -3.01
CA GLY A 72 -17.24 -2.74 -2.11
C GLY A 72 -17.01 -2.38 -0.64
N LEU A 73 -15.77 -2.03 -0.25
CA LEU A 73 -15.44 -1.69 1.13
C LEU A 73 -16.13 -0.40 1.58
N TRP A 74 -16.17 0.62 0.72
CA TRP A 74 -16.84 1.88 1.04
C TRP A 74 -18.34 1.69 1.28
N LYS A 75 -18.99 0.84 0.49
CA LYS A 75 -20.41 0.50 0.67
C LYS A 75 -20.67 -0.26 1.99
N LYS A 76 -19.70 -1.05 2.46
CA LYS A 76 -19.80 -1.83 3.71
C LYS A 76 -19.52 -0.97 4.95
N TYR A 77 -18.50 -0.11 4.91
CA TYR A 77 -17.99 0.59 6.10
C TYR A 77 -18.21 2.11 6.12
N GLY A 78 -18.56 2.72 4.98
CA GLY A 78 -18.89 4.14 4.85
C GLY A 78 -17.71 5.11 4.93
N ASP A 79 -18.04 6.39 4.91
CA ASP A 79 -17.09 7.52 4.76
C ASP A 79 -16.12 7.69 5.92
N LYS A 80 -16.38 7.09 7.08
CA LYS A 80 -15.47 7.19 8.24
C LYS A 80 -14.33 6.18 8.20
N ARG A 81 -14.50 5.11 7.43
CA ARG A 81 -13.56 3.98 7.41
C ARG A 81 -12.83 3.88 6.08
N ILE A 82 -13.45 4.33 4.98
CA ILE A 82 -12.83 4.38 3.66
C ILE A 82 -12.90 5.82 3.17
N ILE A 83 -11.76 6.49 3.13
CA ILE A 83 -11.66 7.95 2.98
C ILE A 83 -10.91 8.29 1.69
N ASP A 84 -11.57 9.02 0.79
CA ASP A 84 -10.91 9.62 -0.37
C ASP A 84 -10.12 10.86 0.06
N THR A 85 -8.88 10.97 -0.41
CA THR A 85 -8.00 12.10 -0.14
C THR A 85 -7.74 12.94 -1.39
N PRO A 86 -7.40 14.23 -1.26
CA PRO A 86 -6.85 15.01 -2.37
C PRO A 86 -5.57 14.40 -2.93
N ILE A 87 -5.23 14.75 -4.17
CA ILE A 87 -3.98 14.37 -4.85
C ILE A 87 -2.80 15.11 -4.20
N SER A 88 -2.40 14.60 -3.03
CA SER A 88 -1.29 15.11 -2.24
C SER A 88 -0.73 14.00 -1.37
N GLU A 89 0.21 13.25 -1.91
CA GLU A 89 0.83 12.07 -1.31
C GLU A 89 1.46 12.42 0.04
N MET A 90 2.17 13.54 0.09
CA MET A 90 2.76 14.02 1.35
C MET A 90 1.70 14.43 2.37
N GLY A 91 0.59 15.02 1.91
CA GLY A 91 -0.51 15.44 2.76
C GLY A 91 -1.20 14.27 3.43
N PHE A 92 -1.69 13.31 2.64
CA PHE A 92 -2.41 12.17 3.20
C PHE A 92 -1.49 11.18 3.94
N ALA A 93 -0.23 11.03 3.52
CA ALA A 93 0.74 10.25 4.30
C ALA A 93 1.01 10.89 5.67
N GLY A 94 1.09 12.22 5.75
CA GLY A 94 1.21 12.93 7.03
C GLY A 94 -0.02 12.75 7.92
N ILE A 95 -1.22 12.78 7.34
CA ILE A 95 -2.47 12.47 8.06
C ILE A 95 -2.45 11.03 8.58
N ALA A 96 -2.03 10.06 7.76
CA ALA A 96 -1.89 8.67 8.18
C ALA A 96 -0.91 8.54 9.36
N VAL A 97 0.28 9.13 9.26
CA VAL A 97 1.27 9.11 10.34
C VAL A 97 0.72 9.76 11.62
N GLY A 98 0.07 10.92 11.52
CA GLY A 98 -0.56 11.58 12.66
C GLY A 98 -1.68 10.77 13.29
N ALA A 99 -2.54 10.14 12.47
CA ALA A 99 -3.60 9.25 12.93
C ALA A 99 -3.04 8.02 13.65
N ALA A 100 -1.95 7.44 13.13
CA ALA A 100 -1.25 6.33 13.76
C ALA A 100 -0.62 6.73 15.10
N MET A 101 -0.08 7.94 15.20
CA MET A 101 0.41 8.47 16.48
C MET A 101 -0.73 8.68 17.49
N ALA A 102 -1.92 9.04 17.03
CA ALA A 102 -3.11 9.18 17.85
C ALA A 102 -3.76 7.83 18.25
N GLY A 103 -3.23 6.69 17.78
CA GLY A 103 -3.68 5.35 18.14
C GLY A 103 -4.65 4.69 17.15
N LEU A 104 -4.77 5.23 15.92
CA LEU A 104 -5.51 4.56 14.84
C LEU A 104 -4.57 3.66 13.99
N TRP A 105 -5.15 2.83 13.13
CA TRP A 105 -4.43 1.87 12.29
C TRP A 105 -4.68 2.14 10.80
N PRO A 106 -4.12 3.22 10.25
CA PRO A 106 -4.32 3.59 8.86
C PRO A 106 -3.66 2.61 7.88
N ILE A 107 -4.41 2.28 6.85
CA ILE A 107 -3.94 1.71 5.59
C ILE A 107 -3.90 2.86 4.59
N CYS A 108 -2.70 3.24 4.16
CA CYS A 108 -2.45 4.36 3.27
C CYS A 108 -2.17 3.81 1.86
N GLU A 109 -3.06 4.07 0.90
CA GLU A 109 -2.95 3.59 -0.47
C GLU A 109 -2.57 4.72 -1.44
N PHE A 110 -1.43 4.59 -2.12
CA PHE A 110 -1.04 5.50 -3.20
C PHE A 110 -1.45 4.93 -4.55
N MET A 111 -1.69 5.82 -5.53
CA MET A 111 -2.09 5.41 -6.87
C MET A 111 -1.04 4.53 -7.58
N THR A 112 0.26 4.82 -7.42
CA THR A 112 1.40 4.02 -7.93
C THR A 112 2.67 4.34 -7.14
N PHE A 113 3.61 3.41 -7.04
CA PHE A 113 4.84 3.56 -6.22
C PHE A 113 5.75 4.73 -6.65
N SER A 114 5.67 5.21 -7.89
CA SER A 114 6.42 6.40 -8.31
C SER A 114 5.97 7.67 -7.56
N PHE A 115 4.71 7.73 -7.14
CA PHE A 115 4.14 8.87 -6.40
C PHE A 115 4.42 8.80 -4.90
N SER A 116 4.64 7.60 -4.33
CA SER A 116 5.02 7.47 -2.92
C SER A 116 6.36 8.16 -2.60
N MET A 117 7.21 8.36 -3.61
CA MET A 117 8.42 9.16 -3.49
C MET A 117 8.16 10.62 -3.08
N GLN A 118 6.99 11.20 -3.42
CA GLN A 118 6.62 12.54 -2.95
C GLN A 118 6.32 12.57 -1.44
N ALA A 119 5.91 11.43 -0.87
CA ALA A 119 5.63 11.27 0.55
C ALA A 119 6.80 10.67 1.36
N ILE A 120 7.97 10.52 0.75
CA ILE A 120 9.07 9.75 1.34
C ILE A 120 9.55 10.30 2.69
N ASP A 121 9.42 11.61 2.90
CA ASP A 121 9.75 12.24 4.17
C ASP A 121 8.85 11.73 5.31
N GLN A 122 7.54 11.64 5.07
CA GLN A 122 6.59 11.09 6.04
C GLN A 122 6.84 9.60 6.30
N VAL A 123 7.20 8.83 5.27
CA VAL A 123 7.50 7.40 5.41
C VAL A 123 8.79 7.16 6.21
N ILE A 124 9.88 7.84 5.85
CA ILE A 124 11.21 7.58 6.41
C ILE A 124 11.46 8.39 7.67
N ASN A 125 11.29 9.70 7.62
CA ASN A 125 11.69 10.58 8.71
C ASN A 125 10.64 10.62 9.82
N SER A 126 9.36 10.45 9.49
CA SER A 126 8.29 10.41 10.48
C SER A 126 7.94 8.98 10.90
N ALA A 127 7.32 8.17 10.02
CA ALA A 127 6.79 6.86 10.41
C ALA A 127 7.87 5.89 10.91
N ALA A 128 8.92 5.67 10.13
CA ALA A 128 9.94 4.66 10.45
C ALA A 128 10.79 5.00 11.68
N LYS A 129 11.06 6.29 11.92
CA LYS A 129 11.99 6.72 12.98
C LYS A 129 11.32 7.05 14.30
N THR A 130 10.03 7.40 14.33
CA THR A 130 9.35 7.87 15.55
C THR A 130 9.46 6.89 16.73
N CYS A 131 9.31 5.58 16.48
CA CYS A 131 9.46 4.57 17.54
C CYS A 131 10.86 4.57 18.16
N TYR A 132 11.90 4.69 17.33
CA TYR A 132 13.28 4.76 17.81
C TYR A 132 13.58 6.09 18.52
N MET A 133 13.21 7.22 17.91
CA MET A 133 13.51 8.56 18.45
C MET A 133 12.76 8.87 19.75
N SER A 134 11.59 8.27 19.95
CA SER A 134 10.83 8.37 21.20
C SER A 134 11.28 7.39 22.28
N GLY A 135 12.34 6.60 22.05
CA GLY A 135 12.79 5.58 23.00
C GLY A 135 11.77 4.46 23.20
N GLY A 136 10.95 4.17 22.19
CA GLY A 136 9.88 3.17 22.24
C GLY A 136 8.56 3.66 22.82
N LEU A 137 8.44 4.95 23.16
CA LEU A 137 7.20 5.50 23.73
C LEU A 137 6.08 5.66 22.71
N GLN A 138 6.42 5.97 21.46
CA GLN A 138 5.44 6.24 20.40
C GLN A 138 5.64 5.29 19.22
N SER A 139 4.77 4.29 19.08
CA SER A 139 4.67 3.49 17.86
C SER A 139 3.84 4.22 16.81
N VAL A 140 4.17 4.00 15.53
CA VAL A 140 3.44 4.53 14.38
C VAL A 140 3.05 3.36 13.47
N PRO A 141 1.93 2.66 13.76
CA PRO A 141 1.46 1.56 12.93
C PRO A 141 0.75 2.09 11.68
N VAL A 142 1.46 2.14 10.55
CA VAL A 142 0.88 2.52 9.24
C VAL A 142 1.24 1.45 8.22
N VAL A 143 0.26 1.03 7.42
CA VAL A 143 0.51 0.17 6.25
C VAL A 143 0.47 1.05 5.00
N PHE A 144 1.64 1.33 4.43
CA PHE A 144 1.73 1.93 3.11
C PHE A 144 1.63 0.83 2.06
N ARG A 145 0.71 0.99 1.10
CA ARG A 145 0.51 0.04 0.00
C ARG A 145 0.35 0.74 -1.32
N GLU A 146 0.91 0.11 -2.34
CA GLU A 146 0.84 0.59 -3.71
C GLU A 146 0.87 -0.59 -4.69
N PRO A 147 0.34 -0.41 -5.90
CA PRO A 147 0.69 -1.26 -7.03
C PRO A 147 2.11 -0.90 -7.51
N ASN A 148 2.95 -1.92 -7.68
CA ASN A 148 4.26 -1.82 -8.30
C ASN A 148 4.43 -2.93 -9.34
N GLY A 149 4.90 -2.58 -10.53
CA GLY A 149 5.16 -3.50 -11.62
C GLY A 149 4.84 -2.91 -12.99
N ALA A 150 5.46 -3.46 -14.03
CA ALA A 150 5.14 -3.10 -15.40
C ALA A 150 3.76 -3.67 -15.81
N SER A 151 3.05 -2.94 -16.66
CA SER A 151 1.85 -3.45 -17.33
C SER A 151 2.18 -4.77 -18.05
N ALA A 152 1.21 -5.70 -18.11
CA ALA A 152 1.40 -7.00 -18.77
C ALA A 152 1.95 -6.88 -20.20
N VAL A 153 1.61 -5.79 -20.90
CA VAL A 153 2.26 -5.34 -22.13
C VAL A 153 2.42 -3.82 -22.06
N ARG A 154 3.63 -3.31 -22.32
CA ARG A 154 3.91 -1.86 -22.39
C ARG A 154 3.24 -1.30 -23.65
N VAL A 155 2.37 -0.30 -23.48
CA VAL A 155 1.74 0.48 -24.57
C VAL A 155 2.07 1.95 -24.35
N THR A 156 3.36 2.26 -24.22
CA THR A 156 3.85 3.63 -24.08
C THR A 156 4.64 4.02 -25.32
N GLY A 157 5.11 5.26 -25.36
CA GLY A 157 6.09 5.67 -26.35
C GLY A 157 7.35 4.80 -26.34
N ALA A 158 8.04 4.81 -27.47
CA ALA A 158 9.33 4.15 -27.65
C ALA A 158 10.30 4.60 -26.56
N ASP A 159 11.26 3.74 -26.20
CA ASP A 159 12.20 3.99 -25.09
C ASP A 159 13.32 4.96 -25.50
N VAL A 160 12.91 6.14 -25.96
CA VAL A 160 13.75 7.22 -26.44
C VAL A 160 13.26 8.53 -25.80
N PRO A 161 14.17 9.45 -25.45
CA PRO A 161 13.79 10.80 -25.05
C PRO A 161 12.92 11.44 -26.13
N MET A 162 11.85 12.15 -25.75
CA MET A 162 10.90 12.72 -26.72
C MET A 162 11.63 13.71 -27.65
N PRO A 163 11.70 13.41 -28.96
CA PRO A 163 12.45 14.22 -29.91
C PRO A 163 11.61 15.41 -30.39
N TYR A 164 12.26 16.56 -30.63
CA TYR A 164 11.58 17.78 -31.10
C TYR A 164 11.29 17.80 -32.61
N ALA A 165 11.82 16.83 -33.37
CA ALA A 165 11.51 16.69 -34.78
C ALA A 165 10.18 15.94 -34.94
N THR A 166 9.19 16.57 -35.57
CA THR A 166 7.82 16.03 -35.71
C THR A 166 7.79 14.60 -36.23
N ILE A 167 8.62 14.27 -37.23
CA ILE A 167 8.69 12.91 -37.77
C ILE A 167 9.16 11.87 -36.74
N LEU A 168 10.05 12.26 -35.81
CA LEU A 168 10.54 11.37 -34.77
C LEU A 168 9.57 11.35 -33.60
N GLU A 169 8.90 12.47 -33.32
CA GLU A 169 7.85 12.60 -32.31
C GLU A 169 6.69 11.63 -32.61
N ASP A 170 6.20 11.66 -33.85
CA ASP A 170 5.14 10.78 -34.36
C ASP A 170 5.52 9.30 -34.24
N ASN A 171 6.79 8.95 -34.43
CA ASN A 171 7.27 7.58 -34.28
C ASN A 171 7.62 7.20 -32.83
N SER A 172 7.76 8.20 -31.95
CA SER A 172 8.04 7.99 -30.53
C SER A 172 6.75 7.75 -29.75
N VAL A 173 5.60 8.20 -30.24
CA VAL A 173 4.28 7.91 -29.64
C VAL A 173 3.70 6.58 -30.11
N PRO A 174 2.96 5.86 -29.24
CA PRO A 174 2.40 4.56 -29.58
C PRO A 174 1.38 4.67 -30.73
N GLN A 175 1.53 3.81 -31.73
CA GLN A 175 0.66 3.77 -32.90
C GLN A 175 -0.50 2.79 -32.71
N VAL A 176 -1.54 2.94 -33.55
CA VAL A 176 -2.72 2.04 -33.53
C VAL A 176 -2.33 0.56 -33.60
N LYS A 177 -1.31 0.23 -34.39
CA LYS A 177 -0.76 -1.14 -34.51
C LYS A 177 -0.20 -1.67 -33.19
N ASP A 178 0.46 -0.82 -32.40
CA ASP A 178 1.09 -1.19 -31.14
C ASP A 178 0.02 -1.47 -30.08
N ILE A 179 -1.05 -0.68 -30.11
CA ILE A 179 -2.24 -0.87 -29.26
C ILE A 179 -2.92 -2.21 -29.61
N ILE A 180 -3.18 -2.47 -30.90
CA ILE A 180 -3.83 -3.73 -31.33
C ILE A 180 -2.97 -4.94 -30.95
N PHE A 181 -1.66 -4.87 -31.18
CA PHE A 181 -0.73 -5.92 -30.79
C PHE A 181 -0.78 -6.19 -29.29
N ALA A 182 -0.75 -5.14 -28.48
CA ALA A 182 -0.80 -5.27 -27.04
C ALA A 182 -2.12 -5.89 -26.56
N ILE A 183 -3.26 -5.46 -27.10
CA ILE A 183 -4.57 -6.04 -26.76
C ILE A 183 -4.60 -7.53 -27.08
N LYS A 184 -4.20 -7.92 -28.29
CA LYS A 184 -4.15 -9.33 -28.73
C LYS A 184 -3.28 -10.17 -27.81
N LYS A 185 -2.10 -9.66 -27.48
CA LYS A 185 -1.16 -10.31 -26.57
C LYS A 185 -1.70 -10.41 -25.14
N THR A 186 -2.37 -9.39 -24.62
CA THR A 186 -2.95 -9.40 -23.27
C THR A 186 -4.17 -10.31 -23.16
N LEU A 187 -5.01 -10.35 -24.20
CA LEU A 187 -6.21 -11.19 -24.24
C LEU A 187 -5.94 -12.60 -24.74
N ASN A 188 -4.70 -12.90 -25.17
CA ASN A 188 -4.28 -14.17 -25.74
C ASN A 188 -5.14 -14.60 -26.95
N ILE A 189 -5.41 -13.65 -27.86
CA ILE A 189 -6.21 -13.80 -29.09
C ILE A 189 -5.46 -13.34 -30.35
#